data_AF-A0A5V1UTU8-F1
#
_entry.id   AF-A0A5V1UTU8-F1
#
_cell.length_a   1.000
_cell.length_b   1.000
_cell.length_c   1.000
_cell.angle_alpha   90.00
_cell.angle_beta   90.00
_cell.angle_gamma   90.00
#
_symmetry.space_group_name_H-M   'P 1'
#
loop_
_entity.id
_entity.type
_entity.pdbx_description
1 polymer ?
#
loop_
_entity_poly.entity_id
_entity_poly.type
_entity_poly.pdbx_seq_one_letter_code
_entity_poly.pdbx_strand_id
1 'polypeptide(L)'
;MSNDNKVTLGDVKRSFFYFLTVFCVFILSLPGIINMAYLSTAMIILKCVLGIVLIVCVAANGSSFIEKLLLYIKNKSADQK
;
A
#
# COMPACT_ATOMS: atom_id res chain seq x y z
N MET A 1 -3.33 -29.74 1.22
CA MET A 1 -3.16 -28.99 -0.05
C MET A 1 -1.83 -28.24 0.06
N SER A 2 -0.76 -28.83 -0.48
CA SER A 2 0.58 -28.25 -0.43
C SER A 2 0.56 -27.00 -1.30
N ASN A 3 0.75 -25.83 -0.70
CA ASN A 3 0.92 -24.61 -1.48
C ASN A 3 2.34 -24.14 -1.23
N ASP A 4 3.19 -24.35 -2.23
CA ASP A 4 4.51 -23.77 -2.37
C ASP A 4 4.39 -22.23 -2.46
N ASN A 5 3.92 -21.59 -1.39
CA ASN A 5 3.98 -20.14 -1.20
C ASN A 5 5.42 -19.75 -0.87
N LYS A 6 6.38 -20.19 -1.69
CA LYS A 6 7.76 -19.71 -1.66
C LYS A 6 7.76 -18.28 -2.19
N VAL A 7 7.39 -17.35 -1.32
CA VAL A 7 7.57 -15.92 -1.55
C VAL A 7 9.06 -15.69 -1.69
N THR A 8 9.47 -15.13 -2.83
CA THR A 8 10.87 -14.82 -3.10
C THR A 8 11.23 -13.43 -2.58
N LEU A 9 12.52 -13.15 -2.44
CA LEU A 9 12.98 -11.79 -2.15
C LEU A 9 12.53 -10.79 -3.24
N GLY A 10 12.38 -11.27 -4.49
CA GLY A 10 11.87 -10.46 -5.61
C GLY A 10 10.42 -10.01 -5.38
N ASP A 11 9.57 -10.89 -4.86
CA ASP A 11 8.17 -10.57 -4.56
C ASP A 11 8.03 -9.54 -3.45
N VAL A 12 8.87 -9.65 -2.42
CA VAL A 12 8.92 -8.68 -1.31
C VAL A 12 9.37 -7.31 -1.83
N LYS A 13 10.46 -7.26 -2.61
CA LYS A 13 10.96 -6.01 -3.22
C LYS A 13 9.89 -5.36 -4.09
N ARG A 14 9.23 -6.14 -4.96
CA ARG A 14 8.17 -5.63 -5.83
C ARG A 14 6.99 -5.08 -5.03
N SER A 15 6.55 -5.78 -3.99
CA SER A 15 5.45 -5.31 -3.13
C SER A 15 5.83 -4.06 -2.34
N PHE A 16 7.09 -3.97 -1.87
CA PHE A 16 7.62 -2.78 -1.23
C PHE A 16 7.62 -1.58 -2.17
N PHE A 17 8.07 -1.74 -3.42
CA PHE A 17 8.03 -0.67 -4.41
C PHE A 17 6.59 -0.21 -4.68
N TYR A 18 5.62 -1.11 -4.84
CA TYR A 18 4.23 -0.71 -5.00
C TYR A 18 3.70 0.05 -3.78
N PHE A 19 3.95 -0.43 -2.56
CA PHE A 19 3.58 0.28 -1.34
C PHE A 19 4.21 1.68 -1.29
N LEU A 20 5.52 1.78 -1.56
CA LEU A 20 6.24 3.04 -1.55
C LEU A 20 5.70 4.02 -2.58
N THR A 21 5.44 3.58 -3.81
CA THR A 21 4.87 4.42 -4.87
C THR A 21 3.50 4.96 -4.46
N VAL A 22 2.61 4.10 -3.98
CA VAL A 22 1.26 4.51 -3.54
C VAL A 22 1.34 5.44 -2.33
N PHE A 23 2.25 5.17 -1.39
CA PHE A 23 2.51 6.05 -0.24
C PHE A 23 3.03 7.42 -0.67
N CYS A 24 3.98 7.50 -1.60
CA CYS A 24 4.47 8.77 -2.15
C CYS A 24 3.35 9.55 -2.85
N VAL A 25 2.53 8.88 -3.66
CA VAL A 25 1.36 9.50 -4.31
C VAL A 25 0.40 10.06 -3.27
N PHE A 26 0.14 9.32 -2.18
CA PHE A 26 -0.70 9.80 -1.08
C PHE A 26 -0.12 11.08 -0.44
N ILE A 27 1.15 11.07 -0.04
CA ILE A 27 1.81 12.24 0.58
C ILE A 27 1.80 13.46 -0.35
N LEU A 28 2.12 13.27 -1.64
CA LEU A 28 2.12 14.35 -2.63
C LEU A 28 0.71 14.89 -2.91
N SER A 29 -0.31 14.06 -2.74
CA SER A 29 -1.71 14.44 -2.95
C SER A 29 -2.31 15.18 -1.75
N LEU A 30 -1.72 15.06 -0.55
CA LEU A 30 -2.25 15.67 0.69
C LEU A 30 -2.48 17.18 0.58
N PRO A 31 -1.53 18.01 0.10
CA PRO A 31 -1.76 19.45 -0.03
C PRO A 31 -2.94 19.78 -0.96
N GLY A 32 -3.09 19.01 -2.03
CA GLY A 32 -4.21 19.15 -2.97
C GLY A 32 -5.54 18.76 -2.37
N ILE A 33 -5.58 17.73 -1.52
CA ILE A 33 -6.80 17.25 -0.84
C ILE A 33 -7.24 18.21 0.26
N ILE A 34 -6.32 18.72 1.08
CA ILE A 34 -6.65 19.61 2.21
C ILE A 34 -7.00 21.04 1.76
N ASN A 35 -6.57 21.46 0.57
CA ASN A 35 -6.93 22.77 0.06
C ASN A 35 -8.39 22.80 -0.41
N MET A 36 -9.28 23.29 0.45
CA MET A 36 -10.72 23.37 0.17
C MET A 36 -11.19 24.77 -0.27
N ALA A 37 -10.27 25.72 -0.47
CA ALA A 37 -10.62 27.09 -0.80
C ALA A 37 -11.35 27.17 -2.15
N TYR A 38 -12.45 27.93 -2.18
CA TYR A 38 -13.24 28.24 -3.39
C TYR A 38 -13.84 27.02 -4.12
N LEU A 39 -13.99 25.88 -3.44
CA LEU A 39 -14.62 24.69 -4.00
C LEU A 39 -16.13 24.64 -3.74
N SER A 40 -16.88 24.09 -4.69
CA SER A 40 -18.28 23.74 -4.48
C SER A 40 -18.41 22.53 -3.55
N THR A 41 -19.57 22.36 -2.91
CA THR A 41 -19.85 21.22 -2.03
C THR A 41 -19.59 19.87 -2.72
N ALA A 42 -19.93 19.74 -4.00
CA ALA A 42 -19.68 18.53 -4.78
C ALA A 42 -18.18 18.22 -4.92
N MET A 43 -17.35 19.24 -5.14
CA MET A 43 -15.89 19.08 -5.23
C MET A 43 -15.26 18.71 -3.88
N ILE A 44 -15.79 19.24 -2.77
CA ILE A 44 -15.35 18.87 -1.42
C ILE A 44 -15.63 17.38 -1.16
N ILE A 45 -16.85 16.91 -1.47
CA ILE A 45 -17.21 15.49 -1.34
C ILE A 45 -16.26 14.63 -2.18
N LEU A 46 -16.01 15.02 -3.43
CA LEU A 46 -15.10 14.29 -4.32
C LEU A 46 -13.68 14.21 -3.74
N LYS A 47 -13.15 15.30 -3.18
CA LYS A 47 -11.84 15.30 -2.50
C LYS A 47 -11.80 14.40 -1.28
N CYS A 48 -12.86 14.39 -0.46
CA CYS A 48 -12.94 13.48 0.68
C CYS A 48 -12.97 12.01 0.25
N VAL A 49 -13.76 11.68 -0.78
CA VAL A 49 -13.81 10.33 -1.35
C VAL A 49 -12.44 9.92 -1.91
N LEU A 50 -11.77 10.81 -2.66
CA LEU A 50 -10.41 10.58 -3.15
C LEU A 50 -9.40 10.33 -2.01
N GLY A 51 -9.50 11.12 -0.93
CA GLY A 51 -8.67 10.94 0.27
C GLY A 51 -8.87 9.56 0.90
N ILE A 52 -10.13 9.13 1.07
CA ILE A 52 -10.47 7.80 1.59
C ILE A 52 -9.92 6.70 0.68
N VAL A 53 -10.12 6.82 -0.63
CA VAL A 53 -9.60 5.85 -1.62
C VAL A 53 -8.09 5.74 -1.53
N LEU A 54 -7.36 6.85 -1.42
CA LEU A 54 -5.90 6.81 -1.29
C LEU A 54 -5.45 6.16 0.02
N ILE A 55 -6.14 6.44 1.14
CA ILE A 55 -5.85 5.77 2.43
C ILE A 55 -6.04 4.25 2.29
N VAL A 56 -7.13 3.81 1.67
CA VAL A 56 -7.40 2.39 1.43
C VAL A 56 -6.34 1.77 0.52
N CYS A 57 -5.93 2.47 -0.55
CA CYS A 57 -4.86 2.00 -1.43
C CYS A 57 -3.52 1.84 -0.67
N VAL A 58 -3.14 2.80 0.16
CA VAL A 58 -1.92 2.71 0.99
C VAL A 58 -2.02 1.51 1.93
N ALA A 59 -3.16 1.36 2.62
CA ALA A 59 -3.37 0.27 3.57
C ALA A 59 -3.32 -1.11 2.89
N ALA A 60 -3.97 -1.27 1.74
CA ALA A 60 -3.99 -2.53 0.99
C ALA A 60 -2.62 -2.92 0.44
N ASN A 61 -1.86 -1.96 -0.09
CA ASN A 61 -0.50 -2.23 -0.56
C ASN A 61 0.47 -2.47 0.61
N GLY A 62 0.28 -1.77 1.74
CA GLY A 62 1.06 -1.95 2.96
C GLY A 62 0.84 -3.31 3.60
N SER A 63 -0.40 -3.77 3.71
CA SER A 63 -0.71 -5.11 4.23
C SER A 63 -0.14 -6.21 3.34
N SER A 64 -0.30 -6.10 2.01
CA SER A 64 0.30 -7.03 1.05
C SER A 64 1.83 -7.08 1.16
N PHE A 65 2.48 -5.93 1.38
CA PHE A 65 3.93 -5.89 1.59
C PHE A 65 4.32 -6.60 2.88
N ILE A 66 3.66 -6.30 4.00
CA ILE A 66 3.93 -6.91 5.31
C ILE A 66 3.71 -8.42 5.24
N GLU A 67 2.62 -8.87 4.62
CA GLU A 67 2.32 -10.30 4.48
C GLU A 67 3.44 -11.03 3.71
N LYS A 68 3.85 -10.51 2.56
CA LYS A 68 4.94 -11.09 1.77
C LYS A 68 6.27 -11.08 2.53
N LEU A 69 6.55 -10.01 3.28
CA LEU A 69 7.75 -9.91 4.10
C LEU A 69 7.76 -10.99 5.20
N LEU A 70 6.64 -11.16 5.92
CA LEU A 70 6.50 -12.16 6.97
C LEU A 70 6.61 -13.59 6.42
N LEU A 71 5.98 -13.87 5.28
CA LEU A 71 6.08 -15.16 4.60
C LEU A 71 7.51 -15.45 4.15
N TYR A 72 8.22 -14.46 3.61
CA TYR A 72 9.62 -14.61 3.22
C TYR A 72 10.52 -14.95 4.43
N ILE A 73 10.35 -14.23 5.55
CA ILE A 73 11.09 -14.50 6.79
C ILE A 73 10.78 -15.91 7.30
N LYS A 74 9.50 -16.29 7.34
CA LYS A 74 9.07 -17.62 7.78
C LYS A 74 9.68 -18.75 6.93
N ASN A 75 9.66 -18.60 5.62
CA ASN A 75 10.21 -19.60 4.69
C ASN A 75 11.74 -19.72 4.84
N LYS A 76 12.44 -18.57 4.96
CA LYS A 76 13.89 -18.57 5.15
C LYS A 76 14.31 -19.22 6.46
N SER A 77 13.55 -19.02 7.55
CA SER A 77 13.80 -19.67 8.84
C SER A 77 13.53 -21.18 8.82
N ALA A 78 12.63 -21.66 7.97
CA ALA A 78 12.34 -23.08 7.82
C ALA A 78 13.41 -23.83 7.00
N ASP A 79 14.03 -23.19 6.00
CA ASP A 79 15.12 -23.77 5.19
C ASP A 79 16.45 -23.93 5.97
N GLN A 80 16.57 -23.33 7.17
CA GLN A 80 17.79 -23.39 8.00
C GLN A 80 17.72 -24.44 9.13
N LYS A 81 16.66 -25.24 9.21
CA LYS A 81 16.43 -26.23 10.27
C LYS A 81 16.40 -27.63 9.69
#